data_AF-A0A0M8PF37-F1
#
_entry.id   AF-A0A0M8PF37-F1
#
_cell.length_a   1.000
_cell.length_b   1.000
_cell.length_c   1.000
_cell.angle_alpha   90.00
_cell.angle_beta   90.00
_cell.angle_gamma   90.00
#
_symmetry.space_group_name_H-M   'P 1'
#
loop_
_entity.id
_entity.type
_entity.pdbx_description
1 polymer ?
#
loop_
_entity_poly.entity_id
_entity_poly.type
_entity_poly.pdbx_seq_one_letter_code
_entity_poly.pdbx_strand_id
1 'polypeptide(L)'
;MSMDTLSPRGLLAKNKTFCYDGPNFSKLQDATQATSTLPYDDSRLQYYVRFTARGQQELYAGLLVPVMEYFYQIANQSMDLEFGFRGIENTCTSILELSAKAKDDYDEIFDGLKRLYGDESDNESLRAEIQEKIKQRLDVVNDMSDKAKDTSDNLVVAIRNINDAQERAKKVGVDLAKQTTVDRLRRCHEGETDAQEEFESDVLALERLKGIIAKQNMQDDSTASLVDLQLAVDEFFFPEIDTFDDDTWAL
;
A
#
# COMPACT_ATOMS: atom_id res chain seq x y z
N MET A 1 13.41 6.93 36.67
CA MET A 1 12.81 7.20 35.34
C MET A 1 11.36 6.76 35.39
N SER A 2 10.42 7.57 34.89
CA SER A 2 9.03 7.10 34.75
C SER A 2 8.96 6.08 33.61
N MET A 3 8.23 4.96 33.77
CA MET A 3 7.92 4.02 32.68
C MET A 3 7.26 4.71 31.47
N ASP A 4 6.74 5.92 31.67
CA ASP A 4 6.13 6.78 30.67
C ASP A 4 7.02 7.17 29.48
N THR A 5 8.36 7.11 29.59
CA THR A 5 9.28 7.50 28.52
C THR A 5 9.70 6.36 27.59
N LEU A 6 9.34 5.11 27.91
CA LEU A 6 9.80 3.92 27.17
C LEU A 6 8.65 3.10 26.54
N SER A 7 7.40 3.48 26.77
CA SER A 7 6.27 2.89 26.07
C SER A 7 6.08 3.52 24.69
N PRO A 8 5.68 2.76 23.66
CA PRO A 8 5.42 3.30 22.33
C PRO A 8 4.09 4.06 22.32
N ARG A 9 4.13 5.34 22.73
CA ARG A 9 2.96 6.12 23.12
C ARG A 9 2.02 6.51 21.98
N GLY A 10 2.49 6.61 20.74
CA GLY A 10 1.62 6.97 19.61
C GLY A 10 1.26 5.82 18.67
N LEU A 11 1.59 4.56 19.01
CA LEU A 11 1.00 3.39 18.33
C LEU A 11 -0.50 3.23 18.57
N LEU A 12 -1.02 4.00 19.53
CA LEU A 12 -2.43 4.25 19.68
C LEU A 12 -2.72 5.57 18.97
N ALA A 13 -3.42 5.51 17.83
CA ALA A 13 -3.96 6.68 17.14
C ALA A 13 -4.80 7.52 18.14
N LYS A 14 -5.12 8.77 17.77
CA LYS A 14 -5.87 9.74 18.61
C LYS A 14 -7.15 9.19 19.27
N ASN A 15 -7.68 8.08 18.77
CA ASN A 15 -8.90 7.42 19.24
C ASN A 15 -8.66 6.14 20.06
N LYS A 16 -7.42 5.86 20.50
CA LYS A 16 -7.00 4.62 21.20
C LYS A 16 -7.12 3.34 20.37
N THR A 17 -7.29 3.46 19.06
CA THR A 17 -7.16 2.35 18.12
C THR A 17 -5.69 2.21 17.73
N PHE A 18 -5.26 0.97 17.49
CA PHE A 18 -3.92 0.70 16.96
C PHE A 18 -3.73 1.46 15.63
N CYS A 19 -2.50 1.92 15.36
CA CYS A 19 -2.19 2.76 14.19
C CYS A 19 -2.55 2.10 12.85
N TYR A 20 -2.69 0.78 12.80
CA TYR A 20 -3.25 0.05 11.66
C TYR A 20 -4.74 -0.22 11.85
N ASP A 21 -5.61 0.64 11.30
CA ASP A 21 -7.07 0.47 11.40
C ASP A 21 -7.58 -0.56 10.36
N GLY A 22 -7.96 -1.75 10.84
CA GLY A 22 -8.39 -2.86 9.99
C GLY A 22 -9.40 -2.51 8.89
N PRO A 23 -10.47 -1.72 9.16
CA PRO A 23 -11.42 -1.26 8.14
C PRO A 23 -10.78 -0.48 6.99
N ASN A 24 -9.82 0.43 7.28
CA ASN A 24 -9.13 1.20 6.23
C ASN A 24 -8.33 0.27 5.33
N PHE A 25 -7.57 -0.65 5.91
CA PHE A 25 -6.78 -1.63 5.15
C PHE A 25 -7.64 -2.64 4.38
N SER A 26 -8.82 -3.02 4.89
CA SER A 26 -9.78 -3.83 4.15
C SER A 26 -10.21 -3.14 2.85
N LYS A 27 -10.46 -1.83 2.89
CA LYS A 27 -10.83 -1.05 1.70
C LYS A 27 -9.71 -1.06 0.64
N LEU A 28 -8.46 -0.87 1.08
CA LEU A 28 -7.28 -0.96 0.20
C LEU A 28 -7.12 -2.37 -0.40
N GLN A 29 -7.38 -3.42 0.38
CA GLN A 29 -7.32 -4.79 -0.09
C GLN A 29 -8.39 -5.08 -1.16
N ASP A 30 -9.63 -4.66 -0.93
CA ASP A 30 -10.72 -4.79 -1.91
C ASP A 30 -10.38 -4.06 -3.22
N ALA A 31 -9.83 -2.86 -3.12
CA ALA A 31 -9.37 -2.10 -4.28
C ALA A 31 -8.23 -2.81 -5.03
N THR A 32 -7.28 -3.40 -4.31
CA THR A 32 -6.17 -4.19 -4.89
C THR A 32 -6.68 -5.40 -5.67
N GLN A 33 -7.68 -6.12 -5.14
CA GLN A 33 -8.29 -7.24 -5.85
C GLN A 33 -9.04 -6.76 -7.10
N ALA A 34 -9.80 -5.66 -6.99
CA ALA A 34 -10.54 -5.10 -8.11
C ALA A 34 -9.60 -4.65 -9.25
N THR A 35 -8.44 -4.07 -8.94
CA THR A 35 -7.46 -3.64 -9.94
C THR A 35 -6.76 -4.82 -10.64
N SER A 36 -6.51 -5.93 -9.94
CA SER A 36 -5.87 -7.14 -10.50
C SER A 36 -6.71 -7.85 -11.60
N THR A 37 -8.03 -7.63 -11.59
CA THR A 37 -8.98 -8.31 -12.48
C THR A 37 -9.32 -7.52 -13.74
N LEU A 38 -8.68 -6.37 -13.97
CA LEU A 38 -8.96 -5.51 -15.11
C LEU A 38 -8.69 -6.21 -16.46
N PRO A 39 -9.47 -5.87 -17.51
CA PRO A 39 -9.33 -6.48 -18.83
C PRO A 39 -8.19 -5.83 -19.64
N TYR A 40 -6.95 -6.19 -19.32
CA TYR A 40 -5.75 -5.61 -19.91
C TYR A 40 -5.24 -6.29 -21.19
N ASP A 41 -5.93 -7.32 -21.67
CA ASP A 41 -5.59 -8.04 -22.90
C ASP A 41 -6.87 -8.34 -23.71
N ASP A 42 -6.69 -8.71 -24.98
CA ASP A 42 -7.80 -8.95 -25.91
C ASP A 42 -8.78 -10.02 -25.39
N SER A 43 -8.27 -11.06 -24.73
CA SER A 43 -9.08 -12.18 -24.27
C SER A 43 -9.98 -11.75 -23.11
N ARG A 44 -9.41 -11.01 -22.15
CA ARG A 44 -10.15 -10.46 -21.02
C ARG A 44 -11.12 -9.36 -21.49
N LEU A 45 -10.69 -8.49 -22.41
CA LEU A 45 -11.56 -7.47 -22.98
C LEU A 45 -12.78 -8.12 -23.65
N GLN A 46 -12.57 -9.17 -24.42
CA GLN A 46 -13.67 -9.92 -25.03
C GLN A 46 -14.56 -10.59 -23.98
N TYR A 47 -13.99 -11.15 -22.91
CA TYR A 47 -14.77 -11.81 -21.86
C TYR A 47 -15.68 -10.82 -21.11
N TYR A 48 -15.12 -9.69 -20.68
CA TYR A 48 -15.79 -8.73 -19.79
C TYR A 48 -16.65 -7.69 -20.53
N VAL A 49 -16.19 -7.24 -21.70
CA VAL A 49 -16.79 -6.10 -22.40
C VAL A 49 -17.68 -6.57 -23.56
N ARG A 50 -17.17 -7.51 -24.37
CA ARG A 50 -17.86 -8.19 -25.48
C ARG A 50 -18.26 -7.26 -26.63
N PHE A 51 -17.28 -6.59 -27.23
CA PHE A 51 -17.48 -5.98 -28.53
C PHE A 51 -17.72 -7.05 -29.60
N THR A 52 -18.42 -6.69 -30.66
CA THR A 52 -18.40 -7.44 -31.91
C THR A 52 -17.01 -7.34 -32.55
N ALA A 53 -16.69 -8.25 -33.47
CA ALA A 53 -15.40 -8.23 -34.15
C ALA A 53 -15.16 -6.90 -34.90
N ARG A 54 -16.21 -6.34 -35.53
CA ARG A 54 -16.13 -5.06 -36.26
C ARG A 54 -15.99 -3.86 -35.33
N GLY A 55 -16.81 -3.79 -34.28
CA GLY A 55 -16.71 -2.73 -33.29
C GLY A 55 -15.34 -2.72 -32.59
N GLN A 56 -14.83 -3.90 -32.25
CA GLN A 56 -13.47 -4.04 -31.71
C GLN A 56 -12.44 -3.53 -32.71
N GLN A 57 -12.48 -3.98 -33.97
CA GLN A 57 -11.53 -3.55 -35.00
C GLN A 57 -11.57 -2.03 -35.23
N GLU A 58 -12.76 -1.43 -35.28
CA GLU A 58 -12.95 0.01 -35.47
C GLU A 58 -12.29 0.80 -34.35
N LEU A 59 -12.45 0.39 -33.09
CA LEU A 59 -11.93 1.14 -31.95
C LEU A 59 -10.52 0.72 -31.52
N TYR A 60 -9.96 -0.35 -32.10
CA TYR A 60 -8.83 -1.09 -31.57
C TYR A 60 -7.61 -0.21 -31.29
N ALA A 61 -6.98 0.32 -32.34
CA ALA A 61 -5.72 1.04 -32.22
C ALA A 61 -5.87 2.39 -31.50
N GLY A 62 -7.02 3.06 -31.67
CA GLY A 62 -7.22 4.42 -31.19
C GLY A 62 -7.68 4.52 -29.74
N LEU A 63 -8.38 3.50 -29.21
CA LEU A 63 -9.03 3.58 -27.89
C LEU A 63 -8.84 2.30 -27.08
N LEU A 64 -8.97 1.11 -27.68
CA LEU A 64 -8.90 -0.14 -26.93
C LEU A 64 -7.46 -0.51 -26.51
N VAL A 65 -6.48 -0.34 -27.40
CA VAL A 65 -5.07 -0.57 -27.07
C VAL A 65 -4.61 0.36 -25.93
N PRO A 66 -4.81 1.70 -26.01
CA PRO A 66 -4.44 2.59 -24.90
C PRO A 66 -5.08 2.22 -23.56
N VAL A 67 -6.37 1.89 -23.53
CA VAL A 67 -7.01 1.52 -22.24
C VAL A 67 -6.47 0.20 -21.70
N MET A 68 -6.22 -0.79 -22.57
CA MET A 68 -5.63 -2.07 -22.16
C MET A 68 -4.21 -1.89 -21.62
N GLU A 69 -3.40 -1.02 -22.21
CA GLU A 69 -2.07 -0.67 -21.70
C GLU A 69 -2.14 -0.05 -20.30
N TYR A 70 -3.08 0.85 -20.05
CA TYR A 70 -3.26 1.43 -18.72
C TYR A 70 -3.82 0.42 -17.72
N PHE A 71 -4.74 -0.45 -18.13
CA PHE A 71 -5.20 -1.56 -17.29
C PHE A 71 -4.08 -2.54 -16.97
N TYR A 72 -3.16 -2.79 -17.91
CA TYR A 72 -1.99 -3.62 -17.67
C TYR A 72 -1.08 -2.98 -16.64
N GLN A 73 -0.80 -1.68 -16.75
CA GLN A 73 -0.02 -0.96 -15.75
C GLN A 73 -0.65 -1.04 -14.35
N ILE A 74 -1.98 -0.85 -14.27
CA ILE A 74 -2.72 -0.96 -13.01
C ILE A 74 -2.61 -2.38 -12.44
N ALA A 75 -2.87 -3.41 -13.25
CA ALA A 75 -2.80 -4.81 -12.82
C ALA A 75 -1.38 -5.24 -12.45
N ASN A 76 -0.35 -4.74 -13.14
CA ASN A 76 1.04 -5.04 -12.80
C ASN A 76 1.43 -4.47 -11.44
N GLN A 77 0.92 -3.28 -11.10
CA GLN A 77 1.13 -2.65 -9.78
C GLN A 77 0.32 -3.30 -8.65
N SER A 78 -0.66 -4.15 -8.95
CA SER A 78 -1.40 -4.86 -7.89
C SER A 78 -0.51 -5.88 -7.16
N MET A 79 0.55 -6.41 -7.80
CA MET A 79 1.54 -7.26 -7.13
C MET A 79 2.33 -6.49 -6.07
N ASP A 80 2.77 -5.27 -6.40
CA ASP A 80 3.50 -4.40 -5.47
C ASP A 80 2.59 -3.97 -4.30
N LEU A 81 1.31 -3.70 -4.56
CA LEU A 81 0.31 -3.46 -3.52
C LEU A 81 0.12 -4.68 -2.62
N GLU A 82 -0.01 -5.88 -3.19
CA GLU A 82 -0.18 -7.10 -2.41
C GLU A 82 1.05 -7.39 -1.53
N PHE A 83 2.25 -7.18 -2.06
CA PHE A 83 3.49 -7.30 -1.31
C PHE A 83 3.55 -6.29 -0.15
N GLY A 84 3.26 -5.01 -0.43
CA GLY A 84 3.17 -3.99 0.61
C GLY A 84 2.11 -4.29 1.66
N PHE A 85 0.97 -4.85 1.26
CA PHE A 85 -0.09 -5.26 2.19
C PHE A 85 0.38 -6.37 3.14
N ARG A 86 1.10 -7.37 2.64
CA ARG A 86 1.72 -8.39 3.51
C ARG A 86 2.81 -7.80 4.42
N GLY A 87 3.51 -6.77 3.94
CA GLY A 87 4.46 -5.99 4.75
C GLY A 87 3.80 -5.42 6.02
N ILE A 88 2.56 -4.94 5.92
CA ILE A 88 1.81 -4.42 7.07
C ILE A 88 1.60 -5.49 8.14
N GLU A 89 1.22 -6.71 7.75
CA GLU A 89 1.04 -7.83 8.67
C GLU A 89 2.34 -8.15 9.42
N ASN A 90 3.47 -8.15 8.70
CA ASN A 90 4.79 -8.36 9.29
C ASN A 90 5.14 -7.25 10.28
N THR A 91 4.94 -5.98 9.92
CA THR A 91 5.16 -4.85 10.82
C THR A 91 4.29 -4.95 12.07
N CYS A 92 2.99 -5.23 11.93
CA CYS A 92 2.08 -5.44 13.06
C CYS A 92 2.57 -6.56 13.99
N THR A 93 3.02 -7.68 13.42
CA THR A 93 3.53 -8.82 14.19
C THR A 93 4.78 -8.43 14.97
N SER A 94 5.76 -7.77 14.33
CA SER A 94 6.98 -7.30 15.00
C SER A 94 6.68 -6.33 16.14
N ILE A 95 5.70 -5.44 15.98
CA ILE A 95 5.26 -4.52 17.04
C ILE A 95 4.71 -5.28 18.24
N LEU A 96 3.87 -6.28 18.01
CA LEU A 96 3.28 -7.10 19.07
C LEU A 96 4.36 -7.90 19.81
N GLU A 97 5.30 -8.50 19.09
CA GLU A 97 6.42 -9.25 19.66
C GLU A 97 7.33 -8.35 20.51
N LEU A 98 7.69 -7.17 19.99
CA LEU A 98 8.46 -6.17 20.72
C LEU A 98 7.72 -5.72 21.99
N SER A 99 6.43 -5.46 21.89
CA SER A 99 5.60 -5.01 23.01
C SER A 99 5.48 -6.09 24.09
N ALA A 100 5.33 -7.36 23.68
CA ALA A 100 5.22 -8.48 24.61
C ALA A 100 6.51 -8.70 25.43
N LYS A 101 7.69 -8.48 24.83
CA LYS A 101 8.99 -8.62 25.49
C LYS A 101 9.42 -7.40 26.30
N ALA A 102 8.78 -6.25 26.10
CA ALA A 102 9.23 -4.97 26.66
C ALA A 102 9.42 -5.01 28.18
N LYS A 103 8.52 -5.67 28.92
CA LYS A 103 8.62 -5.77 30.38
C LYS A 103 9.88 -6.53 30.79
N ASP A 104 10.09 -7.71 30.22
CA ASP A 104 11.21 -8.57 30.59
C ASP A 104 12.54 -7.90 30.22
N ASP A 105 12.62 -7.33 29.01
CA ASP A 105 13.80 -6.59 28.54
C ASP A 105 14.12 -5.39 29.45
N TYR A 106 13.11 -4.60 29.84
CA TYR A 106 13.31 -3.44 30.71
C TYR A 106 13.61 -3.82 32.16
N ASP A 107 12.97 -4.86 32.70
CA ASP A 107 13.25 -5.34 34.06
C ASP A 107 14.73 -5.78 34.15
N GLU A 108 15.23 -6.55 33.17
CA GLU A 108 16.64 -6.96 33.14
C GLU A 108 17.61 -5.77 33.03
N ILE A 109 17.32 -4.81 32.15
CA ILE A 109 18.14 -3.59 32.00
C ILE A 109 18.13 -2.77 33.30
N PHE A 110 16.96 -2.55 33.90
CA PHE A 110 16.85 -1.72 35.10
C PHE A 110 17.42 -2.38 36.35
N ASP A 111 17.26 -3.69 36.51
CA ASP A 111 17.89 -4.44 37.61
C ASP A 111 19.41 -4.42 37.47
N GLY A 112 19.94 -4.57 36.25
CA GLY A 112 21.35 -4.40 35.97
C GLY A 112 21.85 -2.99 36.31
N LEU A 113 21.17 -1.94 35.83
CA LEU A 113 21.52 -0.55 36.12
C LEU A 113 21.50 -0.28 37.64
N LYS A 114 20.52 -0.81 38.35
CA LYS A 114 20.43 -0.66 39.82
C LYS A 114 21.63 -1.25 40.54
N ARG A 115 22.15 -2.40 40.08
CA ARG A 115 23.37 -3.02 40.62
C ARG A 115 24.61 -2.18 40.32
N LEU A 116 24.75 -1.67 39.09
CA LEU A 116 25.84 -0.75 38.72
C LEU A 116 25.84 0.53 39.55
N TYR A 117 24.69 1.15 39.78
CA TYR A 117 24.61 2.36 40.62
C TYR A 117 24.63 2.08 42.13
N GLY A 118 24.75 0.80 42.52
CA GLY A 118 24.73 0.33 43.90
C GLY A 118 26.09 -0.20 44.33
N ASP A 119 26.12 -1.49 44.62
CA ASP A 119 27.25 -2.21 45.20
C ASP A 119 28.25 -2.76 44.16
N GLU A 120 27.92 -2.69 42.87
CA GLU A 120 28.73 -3.23 41.78
C GLU A 120 29.22 -2.14 40.80
N SER A 121 29.53 -0.93 41.30
CA SER A 121 29.89 0.23 40.47
C SER A 121 31.09 0.02 39.55
N ASP A 122 32.07 -0.74 40.01
CA ASP A 122 33.33 -0.98 39.31
C ASP A 122 33.30 -2.31 38.51
N ASN A 123 32.11 -2.89 38.31
CA ASN A 123 31.93 -4.14 37.59
C ASN A 123 31.84 -3.92 36.08
N GLU A 124 32.99 -3.92 35.40
CA GLU A 124 33.08 -3.77 33.93
C GLU A 124 32.28 -4.85 33.17
N SER A 125 32.22 -6.08 33.68
CA SER A 125 31.48 -7.16 33.02
C SER A 125 29.97 -6.92 33.05
N LEU A 126 29.45 -6.44 34.19
CA LEU A 126 28.04 -6.05 34.30
C LEU A 126 27.71 -4.85 33.40
N ARG A 127 28.64 -3.88 33.29
CA ARG A 127 28.50 -2.73 32.39
C ARG A 127 28.37 -3.17 30.93
N ALA A 128 29.26 -4.05 30.48
CA ALA A 128 29.21 -4.59 29.12
C ALA A 128 27.93 -5.38 28.85
N GLU A 129 27.45 -6.18 29.82
CA GLU A 129 26.20 -6.94 29.70
C GLU A 129 24.98 -6.03 29.50
N ILE A 130 24.88 -4.95 30.29
CA ILE A 130 23.76 -4.01 30.20
C ILE A 130 23.81 -3.21 28.89
N GLN A 131 25.00 -2.77 28.46
CA GLN A 131 25.18 -2.11 27.17
C GLN A 131 24.73 -3.01 26.02
N GLU A 132 25.11 -4.29 26.04
CA GLU A 132 24.71 -5.25 25.03
C GLU A 132 23.19 -5.47 25.01
N LYS A 133 22.53 -5.58 26.18
CA LYS A 133 21.06 -5.70 26.25
C LYS A 133 20.34 -4.46 25.71
N ILE A 134 20.83 -3.26 26.04
CA ILE A 134 20.29 -2.00 25.51
C ILE A 134 20.44 -1.98 23.97
N LYS A 135 21.63 -2.33 23.48
CA LYS A 135 21.92 -2.39 22.04
C LYS A 135 21.02 -3.38 21.32
N GLN A 136 20.89 -4.60 21.81
CA GLN A 136 20.01 -5.62 21.22
C GLN A 136 18.58 -5.11 21.10
N ARG A 137 18.04 -4.46 22.15
CA ARG A 137 16.70 -3.90 22.11
C ARG A 137 16.59 -2.77 21.08
N LEU A 138 17.60 -1.89 21.01
CA LEU A 138 17.66 -0.79 20.04
C LEU A 138 17.72 -1.30 18.60
N ASP A 139 18.54 -2.31 18.32
CA ASP A 139 18.70 -2.92 17.00
C ASP A 139 17.37 -3.50 16.50
N VAL A 140 16.58 -4.18 17.35
CA VAL A 140 15.26 -4.68 16.96
C VAL A 140 14.26 -3.56 16.71
N VAL A 141 14.31 -2.46 17.49
CA VAL A 141 13.44 -1.30 17.27
C VAL A 141 13.78 -0.61 15.93
N ASN A 142 15.07 -0.45 15.62
CA ASN A 142 15.53 0.14 14.36
C ASN A 142 15.14 -0.72 13.14
N ASP A 143 15.38 -2.03 13.20
CA ASP A 143 14.98 -2.98 12.13
C ASP A 143 13.47 -2.93 11.86
N MET A 144 12.66 -2.79 12.92
CA MET A 144 11.21 -2.65 12.78
C MET A 144 10.79 -1.30 12.21
N SER A 145 11.47 -0.21 12.57
CA SER A 145 11.28 1.11 11.95
C SER A 145 11.60 1.09 10.45
N ASP A 146 12.73 0.49 10.07
CA ASP A 146 13.15 0.36 8.66
C ASP A 146 12.12 -0.44 7.85
N LYS A 147 11.62 -1.57 8.39
CA LYS A 147 10.57 -2.36 7.76
C LYS A 147 9.25 -1.59 7.59
N ALA A 148 8.85 -0.82 8.60
CA ALA A 148 7.65 -0.01 8.54
C ALA A 148 7.77 1.06 7.45
N LYS A 149 8.93 1.71 7.36
CA LYS A 149 9.24 2.70 6.32
C LYS A 149 9.25 2.08 4.93
N ASP A 150 9.98 0.98 4.72
CA ASP A 150 10.05 0.28 3.43
C ASP A 150 8.66 -0.17 2.96
N THR A 151 7.84 -0.68 3.89
CA THR A 151 6.45 -1.08 3.59
C THR A 151 5.61 0.13 3.16
N SER A 152 5.72 1.25 3.89
CA SER A 152 5.02 2.49 3.56
C SER A 152 5.45 3.03 2.19
N ASP A 153 6.75 3.14 1.94
CA ASP A 153 7.30 3.66 0.68
C ASP A 153 6.85 2.82 -0.52
N ASN A 154 6.88 1.49 -0.39
CA ASN A 154 6.39 0.57 -1.43
C ASN A 154 4.90 0.80 -1.74
N LEU A 155 4.05 0.89 -0.70
CA LEU A 155 2.62 1.13 -0.87
C LEU A 155 2.32 2.49 -1.50
N VAL A 156 2.99 3.55 -1.03
CA VAL A 156 2.84 4.91 -1.56
C VAL A 156 3.19 4.96 -3.05
N VAL A 157 4.31 4.35 -3.45
CA VAL A 157 4.74 4.30 -4.85
C VAL A 157 3.73 3.54 -5.71
N ALA A 158 3.31 2.35 -5.27
CA ALA A 158 2.36 1.52 -6.01
C ALA A 158 0.99 2.22 -6.18
N ILE A 159 0.46 2.82 -5.10
CA ILE A 159 -0.79 3.60 -5.12
C ILE A 159 -0.67 4.76 -6.13
N ARG A 160 0.42 5.51 -6.09
CA ARG A 160 0.64 6.64 -7.01
C ARG A 160 0.66 6.18 -8.46
N ASN A 161 1.40 5.12 -8.76
CA ASN A 161 1.49 4.58 -10.13
C ASN A 161 0.12 4.11 -10.66
N ILE A 162 -0.69 3.49 -9.79
CA ILE A 162 -2.06 3.10 -10.13
C ILE A 162 -2.92 4.32 -10.38
N ASN A 163 -2.86 5.35 -9.52
CA ASN A 163 -3.62 6.59 -9.71
C ASN A 163 -3.29 7.25 -11.05
N ASP A 164 -2.01 7.38 -11.38
CA ASP A 164 -1.56 7.96 -12.66
C ASP A 164 -2.11 7.17 -13.86
N ALA A 165 -2.08 5.84 -13.80
CA ALA A 165 -2.63 4.99 -14.85
C ALA A 165 -4.17 5.05 -14.92
N GLN A 166 -4.85 5.13 -13.78
CA GLN A 166 -6.30 5.32 -13.71
C GLN A 166 -6.73 6.67 -14.29
N GLU A 167 -5.99 7.75 -14.04
CA GLU A 167 -6.24 9.05 -14.65
C GLU A 167 -6.11 9.01 -16.17
N ARG A 168 -5.09 8.31 -16.68
CA ARG A 168 -4.92 8.13 -18.13
C ARG A 168 -6.04 7.28 -18.74
N ALA A 169 -6.45 6.20 -18.08
CA ALA A 169 -7.61 5.41 -18.49
C ALA A 169 -8.90 6.24 -18.48
N LYS A 170 -9.10 7.12 -17.48
CA LYS A 170 -10.22 8.06 -17.41
C LYS A 170 -10.22 9.05 -18.58
N LYS A 171 -9.04 9.54 -19.01
CA LYS A 171 -8.92 10.38 -20.22
C LYS A 171 -9.38 9.64 -21.48
N VAL A 172 -8.98 8.37 -21.65
CA VAL A 172 -9.50 7.53 -22.74
C VAL A 172 -11.01 7.32 -22.60
N GLY A 173 -11.51 7.16 -21.38
CA GLY A 173 -12.94 7.11 -21.05
C GLY A 173 -13.73 8.31 -21.55
N VAL A 174 -13.15 9.52 -21.51
CA VAL A 174 -13.77 10.73 -22.07
C VAL A 174 -13.88 10.62 -23.59
N ASP A 175 -12.86 10.11 -24.27
CA ASP A 175 -12.88 9.90 -25.72
C ASP A 175 -13.87 8.80 -26.14
N LEU A 176 -13.97 7.73 -25.36
CA LEU A 176 -14.98 6.68 -25.53
C LEU A 176 -16.40 7.24 -25.43
N ALA A 177 -16.63 8.25 -24.57
CA ALA A 177 -17.94 8.88 -24.39
C ALA A 177 -18.32 9.89 -25.48
N LYS A 178 -17.42 10.23 -26.42
CA LYS A 178 -17.72 11.20 -27.49
C LYS A 178 -18.72 10.63 -28.49
N GLN A 179 -19.62 11.48 -28.96
CA GLN A 179 -20.57 11.13 -30.03
C GLN A 179 -19.85 10.61 -31.29
N THR A 180 -18.67 11.16 -31.60
CA THR A 180 -17.84 10.69 -32.72
C THR A 180 -17.47 9.21 -32.61
N THR A 181 -17.30 8.68 -31.40
CA THR A 181 -17.01 7.25 -31.16
C THR A 181 -18.25 6.40 -31.43
N VAL A 182 -19.41 6.84 -30.98
CA VAL A 182 -20.69 6.17 -31.28
C VAL A 182 -20.99 6.20 -32.79
N ASP A 183 -20.72 7.31 -33.46
CA ASP A 183 -20.92 7.43 -34.91
C ASP A 183 -19.97 6.52 -35.70
N ARG A 184 -18.73 6.31 -35.22
CA ARG A 184 -17.79 5.35 -35.80
C ARG A 184 -18.32 3.93 -35.71
N LEU A 185 -18.81 3.53 -34.53
CA LEU A 185 -19.45 2.22 -34.34
C LEU A 185 -20.70 2.05 -35.21
N ARG A 186 -21.51 3.10 -35.38
CA ARG A 186 -22.66 3.04 -36.28
C ARG A 186 -22.24 2.81 -37.73
N ARG A 187 -21.24 3.58 -38.20
CA ARG A 187 -20.75 3.50 -39.58
C ARG A 187 -20.09 2.16 -39.90
N CYS A 188 -19.38 1.53 -38.97
CA CYS A 188 -18.70 0.26 -39.26
C CYS A 188 -19.65 -0.92 -39.54
N HIS A 189 -20.93 -0.75 -39.20
CA HIS A 189 -22.00 -1.72 -39.41
C HIS A 189 -22.91 -1.39 -40.60
N GLU A 190 -22.70 -0.27 -41.28
CA GLU A 190 -23.54 0.13 -42.41
C GLU A 190 -23.49 -0.91 -43.55
N GLY A 191 -24.68 -1.31 -44.04
CA GLY A 191 -24.81 -2.26 -45.14
C GLY A 191 -24.84 -3.74 -44.73
N GLU A 192 -24.70 -4.04 -43.44
CA GLU A 192 -24.85 -5.42 -42.92
C GLU A 192 -26.31 -5.79 -42.69
N THR A 193 -26.61 -7.09 -42.76
CA THR A 193 -27.98 -7.62 -42.55
C THR A 193 -28.45 -7.38 -41.11
N ASP A 194 -27.54 -7.54 -40.15
CA ASP A 194 -27.81 -7.43 -38.71
C ASP A 194 -27.24 -6.12 -38.11
N ALA A 195 -27.04 -5.10 -38.96
CA ALA A 195 -26.34 -3.86 -38.63
C ALA A 195 -26.81 -3.18 -37.34
N GLN A 196 -28.13 -3.15 -37.10
CA GLN A 196 -28.70 -2.50 -35.93
C GLN A 196 -28.43 -3.27 -34.64
N GLU A 197 -28.51 -4.61 -34.68
CA GLU A 197 -28.24 -5.47 -33.52
C GLU A 197 -26.76 -5.43 -33.14
N GLU A 198 -25.86 -5.54 -34.13
CA GLU A 198 -24.42 -5.46 -33.90
C GLU A 198 -23.99 -4.09 -33.34
N PHE A 199 -24.57 -3.01 -33.88
CA PHE A 199 -24.34 -1.66 -33.37
C PHE A 199 -24.81 -1.51 -31.91
N GLU A 200 -26.00 -1.99 -31.56
CA GLU A 200 -26.51 -1.93 -30.19
C GLU A 200 -25.65 -2.76 -29.22
N SER A 201 -25.16 -3.92 -29.67
CA SER A 201 -24.23 -4.74 -28.90
C SER A 201 -22.92 -3.98 -28.61
N ASP A 202 -22.37 -3.27 -29.60
CA ASP A 202 -21.14 -2.49 -29.42
C ASP A 202 -21.32 -1.25 -28.55
N VAL A 203 -22.49 -0.60 -28.62
CA VAL A 203 -22.82 0.50 -27.69
C VAL A 203 -22.92 -0.02 -26.25
N LEU A 204 -23.51 -1.19 -26.04
CA LEU A 204 -23.56 -1.82 -24.72
C LEU A 204 -22.16 -2.20 -24.21
N ALA A 205 -21.31 -2.72 -25.09
CA ALA A 205 -19.91 -3.02 -24.79
C ALA A 205 -19.15 -1.73 -24.40
N LEU A 206 -19.34 -0.64 -25.14
CA LEU A 206 -18.78 0.67 -24.83
C LEU A 206 -19.19 1.15 -23.43
N GLU A 207 -20.47 1.03 -23.07
CA GLU A 207 -20.96 1.41 -21.74
C GLU A 207 -20.39 0.53 -20.62
N ARG A 208 -20.20 -0.78 -20.86
CA ARG A 208 -19.52 -1.67 -19.90
C ARG A 208 -18.08 -1.23 -19.65
N LEU A 209 -17.33 -0.94 -20.70
CA LEU A 209 -15.94 -0.48 -20.58
C LEU A 209 -15.85 0.84 -19.81
N LYS A 210 -16.71 1.81 -20.13
CA LYS A 210 -16.82 3.07 -19.38
C LYS A 210 -17.13 2.82 -17.91
N GLY A 211 -18.05 1.89 -17.62
CA GLY A 211 -18.39 1.49 -16.25
C GLY A 211 -17.21 0.87 -15.50
N ILE A 212 -16.38 0.07 -16.16
CA ILE A 212 -15.14 -0.48 -15.57
C ILE A 212 -14.17 0.65 -15.23
N ILE A 213 -13.91 1.58 -16.16
CA ILE A 213 -13.03 2.74 -15.95
C ILE A 213 -13.54 3.61 -14.78
N ALA A 214 -14.84 3.89 -14.75
CA ALA A 214 -15.44 4.77 -13.73
C ALA A 214 -15.37 4.19 -12.31
N LYS A 215 -15.37 2.87 -12.17
CA LYS A 215 -15.24 2.19 -10.87
C LYS A 215 -13.82 2.24 -10.29
N GLN A 216 -12.82 2.62 -11.08
CA GLN A 216 -11.43 2.68 -10.63
C GLN A 216 -11.16 3.97 -9.84
N ASN A 217 -10.87 3.83 -8.53
CA ASN A 217 -10.68 4.96 -7.63
C ASN A 217 -9.68 4.68 -6.50
N MET A 218 -8.45 4.30 -6.86
CA MET A 218 -7.43 3.91 -5.88
C MET A 218 -7.13 5.03 -4.87
N GLN A 219 -7.14 6.30 -5.30
CA GLN A 219 -6.93 7.46 -4.42
C GLN A 219 -7.91 7.49 -3.24
N ASP A 220 -9.22 7.42 -3.51
CA ASP A 220 -10.23 7.45 -2.45
C ASP A 220 -10.23 6.16 -1.63
N ASP A 221 -9.85 5.04 -2.26
CA ASP A 221 -9.81 3.73 -1.62
C ASP A 221 -8.59 3.54 -0.70
N SER A 222 -7.52 4.31 -0.91
CA SER A 222 -6.27 4.19 -0.16
C SER A 222 -5.96 5.37 0.78
N THR A 223 -6.65 6.52 0.66
CA THR A 223 -6.32 7.74 1.41
C THR A 223 -6.27 7.51 2.92
N ALA A 224 -7.25 6.80 3.48
CA ALA A 224 -7.30 6.56 4.92
C ALA A 224 -6.14 5.65 5.38
N SER A 225 -5.86 4.57 4.64
CA SER A 225 -4.75 3.65 4.92
C SER A 225 -3.39 4.34 4.84
N LEU A 226 -3.21 5.29 3.91
CA LEU A 226 -1.98 6.06 3.81
C LEU A 226 -1.74 6.98 5.02
N VAL A 227 -2.82 7.57 5.56
CA VAL A 227 -2.73 8.37 6.79
C VAL A 227 -2.33 7.47 7.96
N ASP A 228 -2.94 6.30 8.08
CA ASP A 228 -2.63 5.31 9.11
C ASP A 228 -1.17 4.81 9.02
N LEU A 229 -0.69 4.53 7.81
CA LEU A 229 0.70 4.14 7.55
C LEU A 229 1.68 5.23 7.96
N GLN A 230 1.42 6.49 7.59
CA GLN A 230 2.29 7.60 7.94
C GLN A 230 2.38 7.77 9.46
N LEU A 231 1.27 7.62 10.19
CA LEU A 231 1.28 7.65 11.65
C LEU A 231 2.14 6.55 12.25
N ALA A 232 2.08 5.33 11.69
CA ALA A 232 2.93 4.24 12.16
C ALA A 232 4.42 4.56 11.94
N VAL A 233 4.79 5.06 10.76
CA VAL A 233 6.18 5.43 10.43
C VAL A 233 6.69 6.54 11.35
N ASP A 234 5.92 7.60 11.55
CA ASP A 234 6.32 8.76 12.36
C ASP A 234 6.56 8.38 13.83
N GLU A 235 5.85 7.38 14.34
CA GLU A 235 5.97 6.92 15.73
C GLU A 235 7.12 5.95 15.97
N PHE A 236 7.58 5.26 14.92
CA PHE A 236 8.79 4.43 14.98
C PHE A 236 10.06 5.18 14.60
N PHE A 237 9.93 6.39 14.06
CA PHE A 237 11.06 7.24 13.74
C PHE A 237 11.69 7.81 15.02
N PHE A 238 12.58 7.03 15.62
CA PHE A 238 13.56 7.57 16.55
C PHE A 238 14.60 8.33 15.70
N PRO A 239 14.86 9.64 15.94
CA PRO A 239 16.03 10.26 15.35
C PRO A 239 17.23 9.39 15.71
N GLU A 240 18.12 9.14 14.75
CA GLU A 240 19.36 8.38 14.94
C GLU A 240 19.91 8.70 16.33
N ILE A 241 19.75 7.75 17.27
CA ILE A 241 20.46 7.84 18.54
C ILE A 241 21.88 7.51 18.11
N ASP A 242 22.62 8.56 17.74
CA ASP A 242 24.06 8.53 17.57
C ASP A 242 24.57 7.65 18.69
N THR A 243 25.15 6.53 18.29
CA THR A 243 25.56 5.44 19.16
C THR A 243 26.13 6.02 20.44
N PHE A 244 25.62 5.55 21.58
CA PHE A 244 26.18 5.83 22.90
C PHE A 244 27.70 5.60 22.83
N ASP A 245 28.45 6.66 22.57
CA ASP A 245 29.91 6.62 22.44
C ASP A 245 30.46 6.15 23.78
N ASP A 246 31.38 5.18 23.76
CA ASP A 246 31.95 4.55 24.97
C ASP A 246 32.52 5.56 25.98
N ASP A 247 32.79 6.80 25.54
CA ASP A 247 33.30 7.90 26.35
C ASP A 247 32.24 8.63 27.21
N THR A 248 30.93 8.39 27.01
CA THR A 248 29.87 9.12 27.74
C THR A 248 29.61 8.62 29.17
N TRP A 249 30.22 7.50 29.60
CA TRP A 249 30.02 6.93 30.93
C TRP A 249 31.23 7.02 31.87
N ALA A 250 32.20 7.89 31.57
CA ALA A 250 33.27 8.25 32.49
C ALA A 250 32.76 9.20 33.60
N LEU A 251 31.98 8.65 34.53
CA LEU A 251 31.76 9.20 35.87
C LEU A 251 32.04 8.14 36.92
#